data_AF-A0A7W0HR05-F1
#
_entry.id   AF-A0A7W0HR05-F1
#
_cell.length_a   1.000
_cell.length_b   1.000
_cell.length_c   1.000
_cell.angle_alpha   90.00
_cell.angle_beta   90.00
_cell.angle_gamma   90.00
#
_symmetry.space_group_name_H-M   'P 1'
#
loop_
_entity.id
_entity.type
_entity.pdbx_description
1 polymer ?
#
loop_
_entity_poly.entity_id
_entity_poly.type
_entity_poly.pdbx_seq_one_letter_code
_entity_poly.pdbx_strand_id
1 'polypeptide(L)'
;MAEVDNPKWEYLKNLLDKVHAIQGAMDKKLNKPANAMDSGKVWTSKTATEWKGHLHDRVKAYNGAVGALDDEVSAMLSATPRKCSQEEADRWHQQVNSYNRTSRY
;
A
#
# COMPACT_ATOMS: atom_id res chain seq x y z
N MET A 1 3.99 -21.08 -29.24
CA MET A 1 3.36 -21.25 -27.91
C MET A 1 2.40 -20.09 -27.73
N ALA A 2 1.16 -20.33 -27.29
CA ALA A 2 0.23 -19.23 -27.07
C ALA A 2 0.65 -18.43 -25.83
N GLU A 3 0.76 -17.11 -25.97
CA GLU A 3 1.00 -16.21 -24.85
C GLU A 3 -0.31 -15.95 -24.10
N VAL A 4 -0.29 -16.09 -22.78
CA VAL A 4 -1.44 -15.86 -21.91
C VAL A 4 -1.20 -14.68 -20.99
N ASP A 5 -2.28 -14.15 -20.40
CA ASP A 5 -2.17 -13.08 -19.40
C ASP A 5 -1.37 -13.54 -18.19
N ASN A 6 -0.43 -12.70 -17.76
CA ASN A 6 0.44 -13.02 -16.64
C ASN A 6 -0.29 -12.79 -15.31
N PRO A 7 -0.61 -13.85 -14.53
CA PRO A 7 -1.34 -13.71 -13.27
C PRO A 7 -0.55 -12.89 -12.24
N LYS A 8 0.78 -12.88 -12.31
CA LYS A 8 1.64 -12.05 -11.47
C LYS A 8 1.40 -10.57 -11.72
N TRP A 9 1.26 -10.18 -12.99
CA TRP A 9 1.04 -8.78 -13.36
C TRP A 9 -0.29 -8.28 -12.81
N GLU A 10 -1.36 -9.06 -13.01
CA GLU A 10 -2.69 -8.76 -12.46
C GLU A 10 -2.68 -8.72 -10.92
N TYR A 11 -1.96 -9.65 -10.28
CA TYR A 11 -1.81 -9.63 -8.82
C TYR A 11 -1.11 -8.36 -8.32
N LEU A 12 0.02 -7.98 -8.93
CA LEU A 12 0.77 -6.79 -8.55
C LEU A 12 -0.03 -5.51 -8.78
N LYS A 13 -0.79 -5.44 -9.87
CA LYS A 13 -1.70 -4.32 -10.15
C LYS A 13 -2.78 -4.21 -9.07
N ASN A 14 -3.45 -5.32 -8.74
CA ASN A 14 -4.46 -5.34 -7.68
C ASN A 14 -3.88 -5.00 -6.31
N LEU A 15 -2.63 -5.39 -6.05
CA LEU A 15 -1.93 -5.04 -4.82
C LEU A 15 -1.64 -3.53 -4.76
N LEU A 16 -1.16 -2.94 -5.87
CA LEU A 16 -0.92 -1.51 -5.98
C LEU A 16 -2.21 -0.70 -5.77
N ASP A 17 -3.32 -1.12 -6.37
CA ASP A 17 -4.62 -0.48 -6.16
C ASP A 17 -5.07 -0.50 -4.69
N LYS A 18 -4.76 -1.58 -3.96
CA LYS A 18 -5.01 -1.65 -2.51
C LYS A 18 -4.10 -0.72 -1.71
N VAL A 19 -2.83 -0.60 -2.09
CA VAL A 19 -1.88 0.34 -1.47
C VAL A 19 -2.38 1.77 -1.65
N HIS A 20 -2.78 2.16 -2.86
CA HIS A 20 -3.38 3.47 -3.12
C HIS A 20 -4.66 3.70 -2.31
N ALA A 21 -5.52 2.69 -2.19
CA ALA A 21 -6.73 2.80 -1.37
C ALA A 21 -6.40 3.03 0.12
N ILE A 22 -5.37 2.34 0.64
CA ILE A 22 -4.89 2.54 2.01
C ILE A 22 -4.32 3.95 2.16
N GLN A 23 -3.47 4.43 1.25
CA GLN A 23 -2.95 5.80 1.26
C GLN A 23 -4.10 6.83 1.29
N GLY A 24 -5.12 6.67 0.45
CA GLY A 24 -6.29 7.55 0.42
C GLY A 24 -7.14 7.50 1.70
N ALA A 25 -7.25 6.33 2.34
CA ALA A 25 -7.92 6.20 3.65
C ALA A 25 -7.11 6.86 4.77
N MET A 26 -5.79 6.73 4.73
CA MET A 26 -4.85 7.33 5.68
C MET A 26 -4.82 8.85 5.56
N ASP A 27 -4.93 9.39 4.35
CA ASP A 27 -5.07 10.83 4.14
C ASP A 27 -6.27 11.40 4.91
N LYS A 28 -7.43 10.73 4.79
CA LYS A 28 -8.66 11.15 5.47
C LYS A 28 -8.57 11.00 6.99
N LYS A 29 -7.95 9.92 7.48
CA LYS A 29 -7.96 9.54 8.91
C LYS A 29 -6.84 10.17 9.72
N LEU A 30 -5.67 10.43 9.13
CA LEU A 30 -4.51 10.92 9.86
C LEU A 30 -3.98 12.25 9.30
N ASN A 31 -3.75 12.38 7.98
CA ASN A 31 -3.15 13.59 7.41
C ASN A 31 -4.07 14.81 7.59
N LYS A 32 -5.38 14.67 7.30
CA LYS A 32 -6.34 15.78 7.48
C LYS A 32 -6.44 16.25 8.93
N PRO A 33 -6.60 15.37 9.94
CA PRO A 33 -6.55 15.78 11.34
C PRO A 33 -5.21 16.42 11.74
N ALA A 34 -4.08 15.90 11.29
CA ALA A 34 -2.76 16.47 11.59
C ALA A 34 -2.65 17.92 11.05
N ASN A 35 -3.03 18.12 9.79
CA ASN A 35 -3.05 19.45 9.16
C ASN A 35 -4.05 20.41 9.84
N ALA A 36 -5.19 19.89 10.32
CA ALA A 36 -6.14 20.70 11.10
C ALA A 36 -5.51 21.17 12.43
N MET A 37 -4.73 20.32 13.10
CA MET A 37 -3.95 20.68 14.30
C MET A 37 -2.83 21.68 14.02
N ASP A 38 -2.33 21.77 12.78
CA ASP A 38 -1.39 22.81 12.36
C ASP A 38 -2.04 24.18 12.13
N SER A 39 -3.30 24.20 11.69
CA SER A 39 -4.01 25.43 11.33
C SER A 39 -4.37 26.36 12.51
N GLY A 40 -4.04 26.00 13.75
CA GLY A 40 -4.37 26.79 14.94
C GLY A 40 -5.87 26.80 15.30
N LYS A 41 -6.72 26.08 14.57
CA LYS A 41 -8.16 25.93 14.83
C LYS A 41 -8.50 24.98 15.99
N VAL A 42 -7.49 24.48 16.70
CA VAL A 42 -7.63 23.44 17.73
C VAL A 42 -7.00 23.93 19.04
N TRP A 43 -7.47 23.39 20.16
CA TRP A 43 -7.12 23.78 21.53
C TRP A 43 -5.60 23.94 21.74
N THR A 44 -5.16 25.10 22.20
CA THR A 44 -3.76 25.40 22.54
C THR A 44 -3.49 25.06 24.01
N SER A 45 -3.33 23.78 24.31
CA SER A 45 -2.85 23.32 25.63
C SER A 45 -1.55 22.52 25.49
N LYS A 46 -0.78 22.42 26.58
CA LYS A 46 0.43 21.58 26.60
C LYS A 46 0.14 20.16 26.11
N THR A 47 -0.95 19.57 26.61
CA THR A 47 -1.42 18.24 26.21
C THR A 47 -1.79 18.17 24.73
N ALA A 48 -2.43 19.20 24.17
CA ALA A 48 -2.75 19.24 22.75
C ALA A 48 -1.49 19.30 21.87
N THR A 49 -0.46 20.05 22.29
CA THR A 49 0.84 20.10 21.61
C THR A 49 1.56 18.75 21.63
N GLU A 50 1.54 18.04 22.76
CA GLU A 50 2.12 16.69 22.88
C GLU A 50 1.41 15.69 21.96
N TRP A 51 0.07 15.66 21.98
CA TRP A 51 -0.72 14.80 21.09
C TRP A 51 -0.50 15.10 19.61
N LYS A 52 -0.37 16.38 19.26
CA LYS A 52 -0.03 16.81 17.91
C LYS A 52 1.32 16.24 17.46
N GLY A 53 2.34 16.28 18.32
CA GLY A 53 3.65 15.67 18.04
C GLY A 53 3.54 14.17 17.77
N HIS A 54 2.86 13.44 18.66
CA HIS A 54 2.64 12.00 18.49
C HIS A 54 1.87 11.64 17.21
N LEU A 55 0.86 12.44 16.84
CA LEU A 55 0.12 12.24 15.60
C LEU A 55 1.02 12.46 14.38
N HIS A 56 1.83 13.52 14.38
CA HIS A 56 2.78 13.81 13.30
C HIS A 56 3.83 12.71 13.12
N ASP A 57 4.41 12.21 14.22
CA ASP A 57 5.38 11.10 14.16
C ASP A 57 4.75 9.84 13.56
N ARG A 58 3.52 9.53 13.96
CA ARG A 58 2.77 8.39 13.40
C ARG A 58 2.46 8.60 11.93
N VAL A 59 1.96 9.77 11.55
CA VAL A 59 1.70 10.14 10.15
C VAL A 59 2.96 9.94 9.30
N LYS A 60 4.09 10.46 9.77
CA LYS A 60 5.38 10.35 9.08
C LYS A 60 5.83 8.90 8.92
N ALA A 61 5.77 8.12 9.99
CA ALA A 61 6.15 6.71 9.96
C ALA A 61 5.26 5.89 9.01
N TYR A 62 3.94 6.08 9.07
CA TYR A 62 3.00 5.38 8.21
C TYR A 62 3.14 5.79 6.74
N ASN A 63 3.19 7.08 6.44
CA ASN A 63 3.36 7.54 5.06
C ASN A 63 4.70 7.09 4.48
N GLY A 64 5.77 7.04 5.29
CA GLY A 64 7.06 6.48 4.87
C GLY A 64 6.97 4.99 4.54
N ALA A 65 6.35 4.19 5.40
CA ALA A 65 6.22 2.74 5.19
C ALA A 65 5.32 2.41 3.99
N VAL A 66 4.18 3.09 3.86
CA VAL A 66 3.24 2.86 2.75
C VAL A 66 3.79 3.40 1.43
N GLY A 67 4.53 4.51 1.46
CA GLY A 67 5.25 5.02 0.28
C GLY A 67 6.33 4.07 -0.21
N ALA A 68 7.14 3.50 0.70
CA ALA A 68 8.13 2.50 0.34
C ALA A 68 7.50 1.24 -0.29
N LEU A 69 6.34 0.80 0.24
CA LEU A 69 5.60 -0.32 -0.32
C LEU A 69 5.05 0.00 -1.72
N ASP A 70 4.57 1.22 -1.93
CA ASP A 70 4.08 1.70 -3.23
C ASP A 70 5.20 1.69 -4.29
N ASP A 71 6.38 2.23 -3.94
CA ASP A 71 7.56 2.24 -4.79
C ASP A 71 8.00 0.82 -5.15
N GLU A 72 8.05 -0.09 -4.17
CA GLU A 72 8.46 -1.48 -4.38
C GLU A 72 7.49 -2.23 -5.30
N VAL A 73 6.19 -2.13 -5.05
CA VAL A 73 5.16 -2.79 -5.87
C VAL A 73 5.12 -2.20 -7.27
N SER A 74 5.28 -0.88 -7.41
CA SER A 74 5.35 -0.20 -8.72
C SER A 74 6.57 -0.64 -9.51
N ALA A 75 7.75 -0.73 -8.88
CA ALA A 75 8.96 -1.23 -9.51
C ALA A 75 8.78 -2.68 -9.97
N MET A 76 8.24 -3.55 -9.10
CA MET A 76 7.95 -4.94 -9.47
C MET A 76 6.95 -5.06 -10.63
N LEU A 77 5.91 -4.22 -10.65
CA LEU A 77 4.91 -4.21 -11.71
C LEU A 77 5.51 -3.76 -13.04
N SER A 78 6.37 -2.73 -13.03
CA SER A 78 7.06 -2.23 -14.24
C SER A 78 8.01 -3.25 -14.85
N ALA A 79 8.67 -4.06 -14.01
CA ALA A 79 9.58 -5.12 -14.44
C ALA A 79 8.86 -6.41 -14.85
N THR A 80 7.55 -6.53 -14.56
CA THR A 80 6.78 -7.74 -14.86
C THR A 80 6.09 -7.62 -16.22
N PRO A 81 6.34 -8.56 -17.17
CA PRO A 81 5.63 -8.58 -18.44
C PRO A 81 4.12 -8.84 -18.26
N ARG A 82 3.29 -8.22 -19.10
CA ARG A 82 1.83 -8.42 -19.10
C ARG A 82 1.42 -9.80 -19.62
N LYS A 83 2.22 -10.39 -20.50
CA LYS A 83 2.00 -11.71 -21.09
C LYS A 83 3.13 -12.64 -20.68
N CYS A 84 2.83 -13.92 -20.48
CA CYS A 84 3.81 -14.96 -20.22
C CYS A 84 3.41 -16.29 -20.89
N SER A 85 4.28 -17.28 -20.80
CA SER A 85 3.94 -18.64 -21.25
C SER A 85 2.90 -19.28 -20.33
N GLN A 86 2.13 -20.25 -20.85
CA GLN A 86 1.15 -20.98 -20.05
C GLN A 86 1.79 -21.66 -18.82
N GLU A 87 2.97 -22.25 -18.96
CA GLU A 87 3.69 -22.90 -17.86
C GLU A 87 4.08 -21.91 -16.75
N GLU A 88 4.45 -20.68 -17.12
CA GLU A 88 4.71 -19.60 -16.16
C GLU A 88 3.44 -19.15 -15.45
N ALA A 89 2.33 -19.00 -16.19
CA ALA A 89 1.04 -18.66 -15.60
C ALA A 89 0.58 -19.71 -14.58
N ASP A 90 0.71 -21.00 -14.90
CA ASP A 90 0.32 -22.09 -14.02
C ASP A 90 1.18 -22.14 -12.74
N ARG A 91 2.50 -21.91 -12.86
CA ARG A 91 3.39 -21.78 -11.70
C ARG A 91 2.98 -20.63 -10.78
N TRP A 92 2.62 -19.48 -11.36
CA TRP A 92 2.13 -18.33 -10.59
C TRP A 92 0.81 -18.61 -9.89
N HIS A 93 -0.14 -19.26 -10.57
CA HIS A 93 -1.40 -19.65 -9.94
C HIS A 93 -1.18 -20.58 -8.74
N GLN A 94 -0.26 -21.54 -8.84
CA GLN A 94 0.09 -22.42 -7.71
C GLN A 94 0.70 -21.64 -6.54
N GLN A 95 1.60 -20.70 -6.82
CA GLN A 95 2.22 -19.86 -5.78
C GLN A 95 1.22 -18.93 -5.12
N VAL A 96 0.37 -18.22 -5.87
CA VAL A 96 -0.64 -17.32 -5.29
C VAL A 96 -1.64 -18.11 -4.44
N ASN A 97 -2.05 -19.30 -4.89
CA ASN A 97 -2.95 -20.16 -4.12
C ASN A 97 -2.31 -20.70 -2.83
N SER A 98 -1.00 -20.97 -2.82
CA SER A 98 -0.31 -21.38 -1.59
C SER A 98 -0.26 -20.23 -0.58
N TYR A 99 0.15 -19.02 -1.01
CA TYR A 99 0.17 -17.84 -0.15
C TYR A 99 -1.21 -17.51 0.47
N ASN A 100 -2.28 -17.58 -0.32
CA ASN A 100 -3.64 -17.33 0.16
C ASN A 100 -4.14 -18.37 1.16
N ARG A 101 -3.64 -19.62 1.10
CA ARG A 101 -3.98 -20.67 2.09
C ARG A 101 -3.25 -20.46 3.41
N THR A 102 -2.01 -20.00 3.37
CA THR A 102 -1.20 -19.78 4.58
C THR A 102 -1.60 -18.51 5.34
N SER A 103 -2.07 -17.48 4.63
CA SER A 103 -2.49 -16.18 5.22
C SER A 103 -3.87 -16.21 5.90
N ARG A 104 -4.57 -17.37 5.91
CA ARG A 104 -5.89 -17.55 6.53
C ARG A 104 -5.84 -18.00 8.00
N TYR A 105 -4.67 -18.02 8.63
CA TYR A 105 -4.47 -18.40 10.03
C TYR A 105 -3.85 -17.26 10.82
#